data_AF-A0A517QB58-F1
#
_entry.id   AF-A0A517QB58-F1
#
_cell.length_a   1.000
_cell.length_b   1.000
_cell.length_c   1.000
_cell.angle_alpha   90.00
_cell.angle_beta   90.00
_cell.angle_gamma   90.00
#
_symmetry.space_group_name_H-M   'P 1'
#
loop_
_entity.id
_entity.type
_entity.pdbx_description
1 polymer ?
#
loop_
_entity_poly.entity_id
_entity_poly.type
_entity_poly.pdbx_seq_one_letter_code
_entity_poly.pdbx_strand_id
1 'polypeptide(L)'
;MVSTCIKQPNGCPHQDLFNLHRIVTRVEWHAEGDVWTHTQLVCRQLPRLAEWSALSNREQSILIFTALLHDAAKPLTTQVDPETGRLRSPKHALKGEFLARNVLRGLGCDLETRETICRLVRYHGRPAFLLEKPNPEQEVISLSWLVNHRLLYLFALSDTRGRTTDSMSRPEEHLRFWKMIAEEQHCFDQPYPFANDQARFLFYHSPEPNVHYVPHEEFSCTVTMLSGLPGSGKDTWLALHRTDLPVVSLDDIRDDLDVEPTDNQGEVVQLARERCRELLRDKADFAFNATNLTRQLRQRWLQLFADYGARIELIYLEPPLETILKQNRQRPQPVPEQVIRRLVEKVEPPTLTEAHTVTYNAH
;
A
#
# COMPACT_ATOMS: atom_id res chain seq x y z
N MET A 1 0.51 -15.98 -25.18
CA MET A 1 0.66 -16.51 -23.80
C MET A 1 -0.66 -16.49 -23.03
N VAL A 2 -1.21 -15.33 -22.66
CA VAL A 2 -2.50 -15.24 -21.92
C VAL A 2 -3.68 -15.87 -22.69
N SER A 3 -3.82 -15.59 -23.99
CA SER A 3 -4.89 -16.17 -24.82
C SER A 3 -4.74 -17.68 -25.03
N THR A 4 -3.51 -18.21 -24.98
CA THR A 4 -3.20 -19.63 -25.18
C THR A 4 -3.52 -20.44 -23.92
N CYS A 5 -3.23 -19.91 -22.72
CA CYS A 5 -3.53 -20.56 -21.45
C CYS A 5 -5.03 -20.54 -21.07
N ILE A 6 -5.82 -19.65 -21.66
CA ILE A 6 -7.28 -19.61 -21.47
C ILE A 6 -8.00 -20.69 -22.31
N LYS A 7 -7.43 -21.13 -23.43
CA LYS A 7 -8.08 -22.08 -24.36
C LYS A 7 -7.75 -23.56 -24.11
N GLN A 8 -6.72 -23.89 -23.34
CA GLN A 8 -6.29 -25.28 -23.09
C GLN A 8 -6.00 -25.52 -21.60
N PRO A 9 -7.01 -25.95 -20.80
CA PRO A 9 -6.89 -26.08 -19.35
C PRO A 9 -5.94 -27.19 -18.88
N ASN A 10 -5.68 -28.22 -19.69
CA ASN A 10 -4.94 -29.42 -19.28
C ASN A 10 -3.49 -29.47 -19.80
N GLY A 11 -2.89 -28.34 -20.22
CA GLY A 11 -1.53 -28.33 -20.77
C GLY A 11 -0.78 -26.99 -20.76
N CYS A 12 -1.26 -25.97 -20.04
CA CYS A 12 -0.52 -24.70 -19.92
C CYS A 12 0.57 -24.84 -18.83
N PRO A 13 1.85 -24.54 -19.12
CA PRO A 13 2.94 -24.58 -18.14
C PRO A 13 2.87 -23.46 -17.08
N HIS A 14 1.83 -22.62 -17.10
CA HIS A 14 1.56 -21.53 -16.16
C HIS A 14 0.20 -21.72 -15.47
N GLN A 15 0.09 -22.71 -14.59
CA GLN A 15 -1.10 -23.00 -13.78
C GLN A 15 -1.57 -21.77 -12.97
N ASP A 16 -0.67 -20.84 -12.66
CA ASP A 16 -0.94 -19.59 -11.94
C ASP A 16 -1.86 -18.63 -12.72
N LEU A 17 -1.76 -18.59 -14.06
CA LEU A 17 -2.64 -17.75 -14.89
C LEU A 17 -4.07 -18.31 -15.00
N PHE A 18 -4.22 -19.64 -14.95
CA PHE A 18 -5.52 -20.29 -14.89
C PHE A 18 -6.17 -20.11 -13.51
N ASN A 19 -5.38 -20.16 -12.44
CA ASN A 19 -5.81 -19.77 -11.10
C ASN A 19 -6.17 -18.29 -11.03
N LEU A 20 -5.46 -17.40 -11.72
CA LEU A 20 -5.82 -15.98 -11.82
C LEU A 20 -7.17 -15.78 -12.52
N HIS A 21 -7.41 -16.49 -13.64
CA HIS A 21 -8.74 -16.47 -14.29
C HIS A 21 -9.84 -16.97 -13.34
N ARG A 22 -9.59 -18.02 -12.56
CA ARG A 22 -10.53 -18.52 -11.54
C ARG A 22 -10.70 -17.57 -10.37
N ILE A 23 -9.66 -16.88 -9.90
CA ILE A 23 -9.73 -15.92 -8.79
C ILE A 23 -10.49 -14.66 -9.24
N VAL A 24 -10.21 -14.19 -10.46
CA VAL A 24 -10.94 -13.10 -11.12
C VAL A 24 -12.37 -13.51 -11.50
N THR A 25 -12.73 -14.80 -11.52
CA THR A 25 -14.11 -15.29 -11.80
C THR A 25 -14.83 -15.98 -10.63
N ARG A 26 -14.21 -16.17 -9.46
CA ARG A 26 -14.80 -16.87 -8.29
C ARG A 26 -15.63 -16.00 -7.34
N VAL A 27 -15.59 -14.67 -7.48
CA VAL A 27 -16.44 -13.75 -6.72
C VAL A 27 -17.75 -13.52 -7.50
N GLU A 28 -18.62 -14.53 -7.58
CA GLU A 28 -19.96 -14.45 -8.21
C GLU A 28 -20.04 -13.48 -9.41
N TRP A 29 -19.17 -13.70 -10.40
CA TRP A 29 -19.10 -12.85 -11.56
C TRP A 29 -20.18 -13.30 -12.53
N HIS A 30 -21.29 -12.57 -12.56
CA HIS A 30 -22.11 -12.55 -13.76
C HIS A 30 -21.21 -12.11 -14.91
N ALA A 31 -21.19 -12.94 -15.96
CA ALA A 31 -20.45 -12.73 -17.19
C ALA A 31 -21.00 -11.52 -17.99
N GLU A 32 -20.99 -10.33 -17.40
CA GLU A 32 -21.39 -9.09 -18.08
C GLU A 32 -20.17 -8.45 -18.74
N GLY A 33 -19.97 -8.89 -19.98
CA GLY A 33 -19.36 -8.28 -21.17
C GLY A 33 -18.60 -6.95 -21.21
N ASP A 34 -18.47 -6.13 -20.16
CA ASP A 34 -17.85 -4.78 -20.26
C ASP A 34 -16.48 -4.68 -19.55
N VAL A 35 -16.40 -4.97 -18.24
CA VAL A 35 -15.15 -4.82 -17.47
C VAL A 35 -14.07 -5.81 -17.95
N TRP A 36 -14.41 -7.09 -18.11
CA TRP A 36 -13.43 -8.08 -18.57
C TRP A 36 -12.96 -7.83 -20.00
N THR A 37 -13.87 -7.40 -20.88
CA THR A 37 -13.54 -7.03 -22.26
C THR A 37 -12.55 -5.86 -22.26
N HIS A 38 -12.82 -4.83 -21.45
CA HIS A 38 -11.90 -3.72 -21.27
C HIS A 38 -10.53 -4.17 -20.74
N THR A 39 -10.48 -4.98 -19.68
CA THR A 39 -9.23 -5.56 -19.16
C THR A 39 -8.42 -6.29 -20.24
N GLN A 40 -9.08 -7.07 -21.10
CA GLN A 40 -8.41 -7.73 -22.23
C GLN A 40 -7.88 -6.74 -23.26
N LEU A 41 -8.59 -5.64 -23.54
CA LEU A 41 -8.12 -4.59 -24.44
C LEU A 41 -6.89 -3.89 -23.86
N VAL A 42 -6.91 -3.51 -22.58
CA VAL A 42 -5.74 -2.92 -21.88
C VAL A 42 -4.53 -3.85 -21.96
N CYS A 43 -4.71 -5.13 -21.66
CA CYS A 43 -3.63 -6.12 -21.76
C CYS A 43 -3.03 -6.24 -23.18
N ARG A 44 -3.83 -6.03 -24.23
CA ARG A 44 -3.35 -6.03 -25.62
C ARG A 44 -2.59 -4.75 -25.98
N GLN A 45 -2.81 -3.66 -25.27
CA GLN A 45 -2.10 -2.38 -25.51
C GLN A 45 -0.70 -2.36 -24.88
N LEU A 46 -0.49 -3.05 -23.76
CA LEU A 46 0.81 -3.13 -23.09
C LEU A 46 1.99 -3.43 -24.04
N PRO A 47 2.00 -4.52 -24.84
CA PRO A 47 3.11 -4.82 -25.75
C PRO A 47 3.21 -3.88 -26.97
N ARG A 48 2.25 -2.95 -27.14
CA ARG A 48 2.26 -1.94 -28.20
C ARG A 48 2.83 -0.60 -27.74
N LEU A 49 3.14 -0.45 -26.45
CA LEU A 49 3.86 0.71 -25.94
C LEU A 49 5.26 0.75 -26.54
N ALA A 50 5.73 1.95 -26.92
CA ALA A 50 7.04 2.12 -27.53
C ALA A 50 8.17 1.69 -26.57
N GLU A 51 7.96 1.93 -25.27
CA GLU A 51 8.89 1.65 -24.19
C GLU A 51 8.87 0.19 -23.74
N TRP A 52 7.93 -0.64 -24.22
CA TRP A 52 7.72 -2.01 -23.71
C TRP A 52 8.98 -2.88 -23.79
N SER A 53 9.71 -2.80 -24.91
CA SER A 53 10.94 -3.58 -25.13
C SER A 53 12.10 -3.17 -24.24
N ALA A 54 12.07 -1.95 -23.67
CA ALA A 54 13.09 -1.44 -22.76
C ALA A 54 12.78 -1.79 -21.29
N LEU A 55 11.57 -2.24 -20.97
CA LEU A 55 11.19 -2.67 -19.63
C LEU A 55 11.84 -4.01 -19.29
N SER A 56 12.27 -4.15 -18.04
CA SER A 56 12.69 -5.43 -17.47
C SER A 56 11.51 -6.42 -17.39
N ASN A 57 11.81 -7.71 -17.32
CA ASN A 57 10.80 -8.76 -17.12
C ASN A 57 9.96 -8.53 -15.86
N ARG A 58 10.56 -7.96 -14.80
CA ARG A 58 9.85 -7.60 -13.56
C ARG A 58 8.83 -6.49 -13.82
N GLU A 59 9.23 -5.40 -14.49
CA GLU A 59 8.34 -4.28 -14.80
C GLU A 59 7.21 -4.67 -15.76
N GLN A 60 7.51 -5.47 -16.79
CA GLN A 60 6.48 -6.02 -17.67
C GLN A 60 5.47 -6.86 -16.89
N SER A 61 5.94 -7.69 -15.96
CA SER A 61 5.05 -8.49 -15.10
C SER A 61 4.20 -7.60 -14.20
N ILE A 62 4.79 -6.59 -13.57
CA ILE A 62 4.07 -5.59 -12.76
C ILE A 62 2.93 -4.97 -13.58
N LEU A 63 3.21 -4.47 -14.79
CA LEU A 63 2.19 -3.86 -15.65
C LEU A 63 1.08 -4.84 -16.07
N ILE A 64 1.44 -6.09 -16.39
CA ILE A 64 0.46 -7.14 -16.72
C ILE A 64 -0.47 -7.41 -15.54
N PHE A 65 0.07 -7.60 -14.34
CA PHE A 65 -0.75 -7.84 -13.15
C PHE A 65 -1.58 -6.60 -12.76
N THR A 66 -1.04 -5.39 -12.92
CA THR A 66 -1.83 -4.16 -12.76
C THR A 66 -3.00 -4.14 -13.75
N ALA A 67 -2.78 -4.44 -15.04
CA ALA A 67 -3.86 -4.49 -16.03
C ALA A 67 -4.95 -5.49 -15.69
N LEU A 68 -4.57 -6.67 -15.20
CA LEU A 68 -5.52 -7.71 -14.80
C LEU A 68 -6.35 -7.32 -13.56
N LEU A 69 -5.83 -6.43 -12.69
CA LEU A 69 -6.41 -6.16 -11.37
C LEU A 69 -6.96 -4.73 -11.19
N HIS A 70 -6.60 -3.76 -12.03
CA HIS A 70 -6.89 -2.33 -11.81
C HIS A 70 -8.38 -2.03 -11.56
N ASP A 71 -9.25 -2.71 -12.30
CA ASP A 71 -10.71 -2.57 -12.24
C ASP A 71 -11.42 -3.78 -11.65
N ALA A 72 -10.68 -4.74 -11.11
CA ALA A 72 -11.24 -5.99 -10.56
C ALA A 72 -12.12 -5.79 -9.31
N ALA A 73 -12.24 -4.57 -8.79
CA ALA A 73 -13.16 -4.25 -7.70
C ALA A 73 -14.34 -3.36 -8.14
N LYS A 74 -14.49 -3.03 -9.43
CA LYS A 74 -15.64 -2.25 -9.92
C LYS A 74 -16.96 -2.91 -9.54
N PRO A 75 -17.23 -4.21 -9.84
CA PRO A 75 -18.52 -4.82 -9.49
C PRO A 75 -18.81 -4.88 -7.99
N LEU A 76 -17.78 -4.85 -7.13
CA LEU A 76 -17.94 -4.80 -5.67
C LEU A 76 -18.37 -3.42 -5.14
N THR A 77 -18.44 -2.41 -6.02
CA THR A 77 -18.73 -1.02 -5.67
C THR A 77 -19.71 -0.34 -6.62
N THR A 78 -20.07 -0.97 -7.73
CA THR A 78 -20.97 -0.37 -8.72
C THR A 78 -22.33 -0.12 -8.12
N GLN A 79 -22.79 1.12 -8.25
CA GLN A 79 -24.09 1.60 -7.83
C GLN A 79 -24.66 2.51 -8.91
N VAL A 80 -25.99 2.62 -8.97
CA VAL A 80 -26.67 3.60 -9.83
C VAL A 80 -26.60 4.96 -9.16
N ASP A 81 -26.12 5.96 -9.87
CA ASP A 81 -26.11 7.34 -9.42
C ASP A 81 -27.55 7.88 -9.32
N PRO A 82 -28.01 8.33 -8.14
CA PRO A 82 -29.41 8.75 -7.96
C PRO A 82 -29.81 9.99 -8.76
N GLU A 83 -28.85 10.87 -9.06
CA GLU A 83 -29.10 12.15 -9.73
C GLU A 83 -29.04 12.03 -11.25
N THR A 84 -28.12 11.19 -11.76
CA THR A 84 -27.83 11.10 -13.20
C THR A 84 -28.30 9.79 -13.84
N GLY A 85 -28.70 8.79 -13.03
CA GLY A 85 -29.08 7.45 -13.49
C GLY A 85 -27.92 6.63 -14.07
N ARG A 86 -26.68 7.14 -14.03
CA ARG A 86 -25.49 6.47 -14.58
C ARG A 86 -24.89 5.50 -13.58
N LEU A 87 -24.31 4.40 -14.06
CA LEU A 87 -23.52 3.51 -13.21
C LEU A 87 -22.22 4.19 -12.79
N ARG A 88 -21.92 4.15 -11.49
CA ARG A 88 -20.66 4.62 -10.90
C ARG A 88 -20.09 3.57 -9.96
N SER A 89 -18.78 3.41 -9.95
CA SER A 89 -18.06 2.50 -9.05
C SER A 89 -17.19 3.30 -8.07
N PRO A 90 -17.79 4.01 -7.10
CA PRO A 90 -17.04 4.83 -6.16
C PRO A 90 -16.08 3.98 -5.33
N LYS A 91 -14.87 4.48 -5.09
CA LYS A 91 -13.85 3.82 -4.27
C LYS A 91 -13.42 2.43 -4.77
N HIS A 92 -13.72 2.05 -6.02
CA HIS A 92 -13.28 0.77 -6.60
C HIS A 92 -11.77 0.61 -6.52
N ALA A 93 -10.98 1.65 -6.80
CA ALA A 93 -9.52 1.57 -6.73
C ALA A 93 -9.00 1.29 -5.31
N LEU A 94 -9.69 1.78 -4.27
CA LEU A 94 -9.35 1.45 -2.87
C LEU A 94 -9.65 -0.02 -2.57
N LYS A 95 -10.84 -0.52 -2.92
CA LYS A 95 -11.17 -1.94 -2.75
C LYS A 95 -10.27 -2.84 -3.62
N GLY A 96 -9.90 -2.36 -4.80
CA GLY A 96 -9.03 -3.04 -5.77
C GLY A 96 -7.63 -3.25 -5.24
N GLU A 97 -7.09 -2.28 -4.51
CA GLU A 97 -5.82 -2.41 -3.80
C GLU A 97 -5.83 -3.59 -2.81
N PHE A 98 -6.83 -3.68 -1.92
CA PHE A 98 -6.96 -4.78 -0.96
C PHE A 98 -7.17 -6.13 -1.65
N LEU A 99 -8.00 -6.15 -2.70
CA LEU A 99 -8.21 -7.36 -3.51
C LEU A 99 -6.89 -7.82 -4.14
N ALA A 100 -6.17 -6.92 -4.82
CA ALA A 100 -4.89 -7.20 -5.44
C ALA A 100 -3.89 -7.74 -4.42
N ARG A 101 -3.79 -7.12 -3.25
CA ARG A 101 -2.90 -7.55 -2.16
C ARG A 101 -3.18 -8.98 -1.73
N ASN A 102 -4.44 -9.33 -1.50
CA ASN A 102 -4.83 -10.66 -1.07
C ASN A 102 -4.57 -11.72 -2.14
N VAL A 103 -4.90 -11.41 -3.41
CA VAL A 103 -4.63 -12.30 -4.55
C VAL A 103 -3.15 -12.56 -4.70
N LEU A 104 -2.33 -11.51 -4.77
CA LEU A 104 -0.89 -11.61 -4.98
C LEU A 104 -0.18 -12.28 -3.80
N ARG A 105 -0.61 -12.02 -2.56
CA ARG A 105 -0.12 -12.74 -1.37
C ARG A 105 -0.42 -14.24 -1.48
N GLY A 106 -1.62 -14.62 -1.93
CA GLY A 106 -2.02 -16.01 -2.15
C GLY A 106 -1.21 -16.71 -3.24
N LEU A 107 -0.66 -15.96 -4.20
CA LEU A 107 0.25 -16.45 -5.24
C LEU A 107 1.72 -16.50 -4.79
N GLY A 108 2.04 -16.13 -3.55
CA GLY A 108 3.42 -16.09 -3.05
C GLY A 108 4.26 -14.95 -3.63
N CYS A 109 3.63 -13.88 -4.14
CA CYS A 109 4.35 -12.70 -4.62
C CYS A 109 5.10 -12.01 -3.48
N ASP A 110 6.35 -11.61 -3.74
CA ASP A 110 7.19 -10.90 -2.77
C ASP A 110 6.57 -9.54 -2.39
N LEU A 111 6.91 -9.05 -1.19
CA LEU A 111 6.32 -7.84 -0.61
C LEU A 111 6.50 -6.61 -1.51
N GLU A 112 7.70 -6.41 -2.07
CA GLU A 112 8.03 -5.23 -2.86
C GLU A 112 7.25 -5.22 -4.19
N THR A 113 7.28 -6.33 -4.93
CA THR A 113 6.54 -6.47 -6.20
C THR A 113 5.03 -6.37 -5.94
N ARG A 114 4.54 -7.03 -4.88
CA ARG A 114 3.12 -7.01 -4.51
C ARG A 114 2.64 -5.59 -4.23
N GLU A 115 3.31 -4.85 -3.36
CA GLU A 115 2.87 -3.51 -2.99
C GLU A 115 3.05 -2.52 -4.15
N THR A 116 4.03 -2.72 -5.03
CA THR A 116 4.15 -1.96 -6.28
C THR A 116 2.90 -2.12 -7.16
N ILE A 117 2.44 -3.36 -7.39
CA ILE A 117 1.21 -3.63 -8.15
C ILE A 117 -0.01 -3.04 -7.43
N CYS A 118 -0.12 -3.23 -6.11
CA CYS A 118 -1.25 -2.73 -5.33
C CYS A 118 -1.39 -1.21 -5.42
N ARG A 119 -0.27 -0.47 -5.34
CA ARG A 119 -0.28 0.99 -5.45
C ARG A 119 -0.58 1.45 -6.88
N LEU A 120 -0.08 0.76 -7.90
CA LEU A 120 -0.49 1.01 -9.28
C LEU A 120 -2.00 0.82 -9.46
N VAL A 121 -2.58 -0.27 -8.94
CA VAL A 121 -4.03 -0.50 -8.92
C VAL A 121 -4.76 0.60 -8.13
N ARG A 122 -4.22 1.06 -7.00
CA ARG A 122 -4.84 2.09 -6.18
C ARG A 122 -4.94 3.45 -6.88
N TYR A 123 -3.91 3.80 -7.64
CA TYR A 123 -3.72 5.13 -8.22
C TYR A 123 -3.87 5.18 -9.75
N HIS A 124 -4.26 4.06 -10.39
CA HIS A 124 -4.28 3.91 -11.85
C HIS A 124 -4.99 5.03 -12.61
N GLY A 125 -6.11 5.55 -12.07
CA GLY A 125 -6.89 6.60 -12.71
C GLY A 125 -6.38 8.02 -12.45
N ARG A 126 -5.46 8.24 -11.50
CA ARG A 126 -5.06 9.59 -11.06
C ARG A 126 -4.50 10.45 -12.20
N PRO A 127 -3.63 9.95 -13.10
CA PRO A 127 -3.09 10.75 -14.19
C PRO A 127 -4.16 11.37 -15.10
N ALA A 128 -5.25 10.66 -15.37
CA ALA A 128 -6.32 11.15 -16.24
C ALA A 128 -7.13 12.32 -15.64
N PHE A 129 -7.13 12.46 -14.31
CA PHE A 129 -7.88 13.49 -13.58
C PHE A 129 -6.97 14.58 -12.99
N LEU A 130 -5.72 14.70 -13.47
CA LEU A 130 -4.73 15.63 -12.91
C LEU A 130 -5.21 17.09 -12.93
N LEU A 131 -5.75 17.55 -14.06
CA LEU A 131 -6.19 18.95 -14.23
C LEU A 131 -7.44 19.32 -13.42
N GLU A 132 -8.10 18.33 -12.79
CA GLU A 132 -9.19 18.58 -11.85
C GLU A 132 -8.68 18.87 -10.43
N LYS A 133 -7.37 18.76 -10.19
CA LYS A 133 -6.76 19.05 -8.88
C LYS A 133 -6.48 20.54 -8.73
N PRO A 134 -6.70 21.10 -7.52
CA PRO A 134 -6.33 22.49 -7.26
C PRO A 134 -4.82 22.73 -7.38
N ASN A 135 -4.00 21.75 -6.94
CA ASN A 135 -2.55 21.80 -7.00
C ASN A 135 -1.98 20.55 -7.73
N PRO A 136 -1.93 20.54 -9.07
CA PRO A 136 -1.44 19.42 -9.87
C PRO A 136 0.02 19.02 -9.55
N GLU A 137 0.91 20.00 -9.40
CA GLU A 137 2.33 19.77 -9.07
C GLU A 137 2.48 19.04 -7.72
N GLN A 138 1.76 19.52 -6.70
CA GLN A 138 1.77 18.93 -5.39
C GLN A 138 1.23 17.49 -5.39
N GLU A 139 0.22 17.19 -6.21
CA GLU A 139 -0.30 15.83 -6.39
C GLU A 139 0.75 14.90 -7.02
N VAL A 140 1.46 15.36 -8.06
CA VAL A 140 2.53 14.60 -8.71
C VAL A 140 3.69 14.35 -7.75
N ILE A 141 4.15 15.38 -7.03
CA ILE A 141 5.19 15.26 -6.01
C ILE A 141 4.76 14.25 -4.93
N SER A 142 3.53 14.40 -4.42
CA SER A 142 2.98 13.52 -3.37
C SER A 142 2.91 12.06 -3.80
N LEU A 143 2.51 11.79 -5.05
CA LEU A 143 2.39 10.41 -5.52
C LEU A 143 3.73 9.76 -5.88
N SER A 144 4.80 10.54 -6.13
CA SER A 144 6.12 10.00 -6.47
C SER A 144 6.75 9.10 -5.38
N TRP A 145 6.39 9.31 -4.11
CA TRP A 145 6.83 8.47 -2.98
C TRP A 145 5.92 7.26 -2.70
N LEU A 146 4.81 7.16 -3.42
CA LEU A 146 3.87 6.05 -3.31
C LEU A 146 3.98 5.13 -4.52
N VAL A 147 4.09 5.67 -5.72
CA VAL A 147 4.06 4.93 -6.97
C VAL A 147 5.10 5.46 -7.96
N ASN A 148 5.74 4.56 -8.70
CA ASN A 148 6.66 4.93 -9.78
C ASN A 148 5.88 5.56 -10.94
N HIS A 149 6.17 6.83 -11.26
CA HIS A 149 5.41 7.59 -12.25
C HIS A 149 5.57 7.06 -13.67
N ARG A 150 6.75 6.54 -14.04
CA ARG A 150 6.94 5.89 -15.35
C ARG A 150 5.99 4.69 -15.52
N LEU A 151 5.95 3.77 -14.56
CA LEU A 151 5.05 2.61 -14.62
C LEU A 151 3.57 3.04 -14.58
N LEU A 152 3.22 4.01 -13.74
CA LEU A 152 1.85 4.53 -13.67
C LEU A 152 1.41 5.18 -14.99
N TYR A 153 2.29 5.96 -15.62
CA TYR A 153 2.05 6.59 -16.92
C TYR A 153 1.86 5.55 -18.03
N LEU A 154 2.75 4.56 -18.13
CA LEU A 154 2.67 3.50 -19.14
C LEU A 154 1.39 2.66 -18.96
N PHE A 155 1.02 2.38 -17.72
CA PHE A 155 -0.25 1.74 -17.41
C PHE A 155 -1.44 2.59 -17.86
N ALA A 156 -1.51 3.85 -17.44
CA ALA A 156 -2.62 4.75 -17.75
C ALA A 156 -2.77 4.98 -19.26
N LEU A 157 -1.66 4.99 -20.01
CA LEU A 157 -1.65 5.08 -21.46
C LEU A 157 -2.28 3.84 -22.09
N SER A 158 -1.94 2.65 -21.58
CA SER A 158 -2.54 1.39 -22.03
C SER A 158 -4.02 1.30 -21.67
N ASP A 159 -4.40 1.78 -20.49
CA ASP A 159 -5.80 1.87 -20.04
C ASP A 159 -6.63 2.75 -20.98
N THR A 160 -6.11 3.94 -21.27
CA THR A 160 -6.75 4.91 -22.17
C THR A 160 -6.92 4.34 -23.59
N ARG A 161 -5.85 3.77 -24.16
CA ARG A 161 -5.88 3.15 -25.49
C ARG A 161 -6.68 1.85 -25.56
N GLY A 162 -6.99 1.25 -24.40
CA GLY A 162 -7.82 0.07 -24.26
C GLY A 162 -9.32 0.36 -24.26
N ARG A 163 -9.73 1.63 -24.43
CA ARG A 163 -11.14 2.04 -24.58
C ARG A 163 -11.49 2.15 -26.07
N THR A 164 -12.77 2.08 -26.43
CA THR A 164 -13.23 2.07 -27.84
C THR A 164 -14.00 3.34 -28.23
N THR A 165 -13.91 4.41 -27.45
CA THR A 165 -14.68 5.66 -27.63
C THR A 165 -13.95 6.69 -28.50
N ASP A 166 -14.70 7.39 -29.36
CA ASP A 166 -14.19 8.36 -30.35
C ASP A 166 -13.50 9.63 -29.77
N SER A 167 -13.48 9.85 -28.46
CA SER A 167 -12.83 11.02 -27.82
C SER A 167 -11.50 10.69 -27.12
N MET A 168 -10.56 10.10 -27.84
CA MET A 168 -9.26 9.67 -27.28
C MET A 168 -8.24 10.80 -27.05
N SER A 169 -8.45 12.01 -27.62
CA SER A 169 -7.44 13.08 -27.54
C SER A 169 -7.29 13.66 -26.13
N ARG A 170 -8.39 13.95 -25.43
CA ARG A 170 -8.36 14.64 -24.13
C ARG A 170 -7.72 13.80 -23.00
N PRO A 171 -8.01 12.49 -22.85
CA PRO A 171 -7.39 11.70 -21.78
C PRO A 171 -5.88 11.51 -21.98
N GLU A 172 -5.41 11.23 -23.20
CA GLU A 172 -3.96 11.10 -23.45
C GLU A 172 -3.20 12.42 -23.26
N GLU A 173 -3.80 13.57 -23.57
CA GLU A 173 -3.24 14.89 -23.27
C GLU A 173 -3.00 15.08 -21.77
N HIS A 174 -3.97 14.70 -20.91
CA HIS A 174 -3.79 14.75 -19.46
C HIS A 174 -2.65 13.87 -18.98
N LEU A 175 -2.47 12.67 -19.56
CA LEU A 175 -1.33 11.81 -19.26
C LEU A 175 0.00 12.47 -19.64
N ARG A 176 0.06 13.19 -20.76
CA ARG A 176 1.26 13.93 -21.18
C ARG A 176 1.58 15.06 -20.20
N PHE A 177 0.57 15.77 -19.69
CA PHE A 177 0.78 16.76 -18.62
C PHE A 177 1.32 16.14 -17.34
N TRP A 178 0.80 14.97 -16.94
CA TRP A 178 1.35 14.22 -15.81
C TRP A 178 2.84 13.94 -15.98
N LYS A 179 3.22 13.38 -17.13
CA LYS A 179 4.62 13.08 -17.45
C LYS A 179 5.49 14.36 -17.43
N MET A 180 5.03 15.44 -18.06
CA MET A 180 5.74 16.70 -18.12
C MET A 180 6.01 17.28 -16.72
N ILE A 181 4.98 17.35 -15.86
CA ILE A 181 5.14 17.83 -14.48
C ILE A 181 6.08 16.91 -13.70
N ALA A 182 5.96 15.59 -13.86
CA ALA A 182 6.84 14.65 -13.17
C ALA A 182 8.31 14.79 -13.60
N GLU A 183 8.57 15.05 -14.89
CA GLU A 183 9.91 15.30 -15.43
C GLU A 183 10.49 16.64 -14.93
N GLU A 184 9.68 17.70 -14.93
CA GLU A 184 10.04 19.03 -14.42
C GLU A 184 10.38 19.00 -12.93
N GLN A 185 9.63 18.23 -12.14
CA GLN A 185 9.86 18.02 -10.71
C GLN A 185 10.92 16.92 -10.42
N HIS A 186 11.61 16.41 -11.45
CA HIS A 186 12.64 15.37 -11.34
C HIS A 186 12.18 14.09 -10.63
N CYS A 187 10.90 13.74 -10.76
CA CYS A 187 10.26 12.62 -10.08
C CYS A 187 9.55 11.61 -11.00
N PHE A 188 9.86 11.60 -12.30
CA PHE A 188 9.27 10.64 -13.23
C PHE A 188 9.78 9.20 -13.04
N ASP A 189 11.09 9.05 -12.89
CA ASP A 189 11.75 7.74 -12.70
C ASP A 189 12.12 7.43 -11.24
N GLN A 190 12.01 8.43 -10.37
CA GLN A 190 12.41 8.37 -8.96
C GLN A 190 11.44 9.18 -8.09
N PRO A 191 11.40 8.98 -6.76
CA PRO A 191 10.65 9.87 -5.88
C PRO A 191 11.18 11.31 -5.91
N TYR A 192 10.32 12.29 -5.64
CA TYR A 192 10.72 13.70 -5.54
C TYR A 192 11.83 13.89 -4.49
N PRO A 193 12.94 14.56 -4.83
CA PRO A 193 14.10 14.69 -3.96
C PRO A 193 13.87 15.79 -2.91
N PHE A 194 13.10 15.49 -1.87
CA PHE A 194 13.00 16.35 -0.69
C PHE A 194 14.39 16.63 -0.09
N ALA A 195 14.56 17.81 0.52
CA ALA A 195 15.84 18.22 1.09
C ALA A 195 16.40 17.24 2.15
N ASN A 196 15.51 16.63 2.94
CA ASN A 196 15.82 15.57 3.90
C ASN A 196 14.54 14.78 4.27
N ASP A 197 14.68 13.75 5.11
CA ASP A 197 13.57 12.91 5.56
C ASP A 197 12.52 13.72 6.34
N GLN A 198 12.96 14.73 7.11
CA GLN A 198 12.05 15.61 7.85
C GLN A 198 11.20 16.48 6.92
N ALA A 199 11.76 17.00 5.82
CA ALA A 199 11.01 17.75 4.81
C ALA A 199 9.91 16.89 4.18
N ARG A 200 10.25 15.64 3.80
CA ARG A 200 9.27 14.68 3.30
C ARG A 200 8.19 14.40 4.34
N PHE A 201 8.58 14.11 5.58
CA PHE A 201 7.64 13.81 6.66
C PHE A 201 6.64 14.96 6.87
N LEU A 202 7.14 16.19 6.99
CA LEU A 202 6.30 17.37 7.17
C LEU A 202 5.39 17.64 5.96
N PHE A 203 5.84 17.37 4.74
CA PHE A 203 4.99 17.50 3.55
C PHE A 203 3.72 16.63 3.63
N TYR A 204 3.77 15.44 4.24
CA TYR A 204 2.58 14.57 4.36
C TYR A 204 1.73 14.82 5.61
N HIS A 205 2.28 15.50 6.62
CA HIS A 205 1.63 15.68 7.93
C HIS A 205 1.24 17.13 8.23
N SER A 206 1.63 18.09 7.38
CA SER A 206 1.25 19.49 7.52
C SER A 206 -0.07 19.79 6.79
N PRO A 207 -0.99 20.58 7.38
CA PRO A 207 -2.22 21.00 6.71
C PRO A 207 -1.98 21.79 5.42
N GLU A 208 -0.93 22.61 5.42
CA GLU A 208 -0.48 23.41 4.28
C GLU A 208 0.96 23.01 3.93
N PRO A 209 1.14 21.99 3.08
CA PRO A 209 2.45 21.46 2.79
C PRO A 209 3.24 22.39 1.87
N ASN A 210 4.52 22.59 2.19
CA ASN A 210 5.45 23.38 1.40
C ASN A 210 6.58 22.47 0.88
N VAL A 211 6.64 22.29 -0.44
CA VAL A 211 7.61 21.41 -1.13
C VAL A 211 9.04 21.94 -1.09
N HIS A 212 9.22 23.23 -0.81
CA HIS A 212 10.52 23.91 -0.74
C HIS A 212 10.96 24.18 0.70
N TYR A 213 10.19 23.74 1.69
CA TYR A 213 10.58 23.89 3.08
C TYR A 213 11.78 22.99 3.40
N VAL A 214 12.82 23.60 3.96
CA VAL A 214 14.04 22.90 4.39
C VAL A 214 14.12 22.99 5.92
N PRO A 215 13.55 22.01 6.65
CA PRO A 215 13.62 21.97 8.10
C PRO A 215 15.03 21.60 8.58
N HIS A 216 15.40 22.15 9.74
CA HIS A 216 16.52 21.64 10.52
C HIS A 216 16.13 20.34 11.23
N GLU A 217 17.03 19.35 11.23
CA GLU A 217 16.81 18.06 11.88
C GLU A 217 17.27 18.13 13.35
N GLU A 218 16.40 18.65 14.21
CA GLU A 218 16.60 18.69 15.67
C GLU A 218 15.58 17.81 16.36
N PHE A 219 15.82 16.49 16.36
CA PHE A 219 14.95 15.53 17.01
C PHE A 219 15.22 15.45 18.51
N SER A 220 14.16 15.37 19.31
CA SER A 220 14.27 15.25 20.78
C SER A 220 14.71 13.84 21.21
N CYS A 221 14.19 12.81 20.53
CA CYS A 221 14.54 11.41 20.69
C CYS A 221 14.15 10.62 19.43
N THR A 222 14.41 9.31 19.44
CA THR A 222 14.04 8.37 18.38
C THR A 222 13.04 7.33 18.90
N VAL A 223 11.91 7.19 18.20
CA VAL A 223 10.89 6.17 18.47
C VAL A 223 10.93 5.10 17.38
N THR A 224 11.25 3.87 17.77
CA THR A 224 11.18 2.70 16.88
C THR A 224 9.79 2.05 16.99
N MET A 225 8.93 2.27 16.02
CA MET A 225 7.59 1.70 15.97
C MET A 225 7.56 0.40 15.16
N LEU A 226 7.10 -0.69 15.76
CA LEU A 226 6.92 -1.95 15.05
C LEU A 226 5.49 -2.09 14.51
N SER A 227 5.39 -2.74 13.35
CA SER A 227 4.12 -3.11 12.70
C SER A 227 4.26 -4.48 12.07
N GLY A 228 3.26 -5.33 12.30
CA GLY A 228 3.30 -6.72 11.83
C GLY A 228 2.28 -7.59 12.54
N LEU A 229 1.84 -8.64 11.86
CA LEU A 229 0.84 -9.57 12.39
C LEU A 229 1.32 -10.25 13.69
N PRO A 230 0.41 -10.76 14.54
CA PRO A 230 0.79 -11.68 15.60
C PRO A 230 1.58 -12.86 15.03
N GLY A 231 2.73 -13.19 15.63
CA GLY A 231 3.63 -14.21 15.09
C GLY A 231 4.45 -13.79 13.86
N SER A 232 4.66 -12.49 13.63
CA SER A 232 5.59 -11.99 12.59
C SER A 232 7.05 -11.86 13.05
N GLY A 233 7.33 -12.06 14.35
CA GLY A 233 8.68 -11.95 14.91
C GLY A 233 9.06 -10.57 15.46
N LYS A 234 8.09 -9.66 15.72
CA LYS A 234 8.34 -8.32 16.28
C LYS A 234 9.19 -8.34 17.56
N ASP A 235 8.81 -9.18 18.52
CA ASP A 235 9.50 -9.27 19.82
C ASP A 235 10.92 -9.81 19.65
N THR A 236 11.10 -10.81 18.79
CA THR A 236 12.41 -11.35 18.42
C THR A 236 13.29 -10.30 17.75
N TRP A 237 12.72 -9.49 16.84
CA TRP A 237 13.45 -8.43 16.16
C TRP A 237 13.94 -7.37 17.16
N LEU A 238 13.09 -6.96 18.10
CA LEU A 238 13.46 -6.03 19.17
C LEU A 238 14.58 -6.58 20.04
N ALA A 239 14.48 -7.84 20.46
CA ALA A 239 15.49 -8.50 21.27
C ALA A 239 16.84 -8.66 20.54
N LEU A 240 16.86 -8.61 19.21
CA LEU A 240 18.09 -8.71 18.43
C LEU A 240 18.71 -7.33 18.11
N HIS A 241 17.88 -6.32 17.84
CA HIS A 241 18.34 -5.04 17.28
C HIS A 241 18.26 -3.86 18.25
N ARG A 242 17.42 -3.94 19.29
CA ARG A 242 17.09 -2.84 20.19
C ARG A 242 17.05 -3.31 21.66
N THR A 243 18.04 -4.11 22.07
CA THR A 243 18.12 -4.75 23.40
C THR A 243 18.04 -3.78 24.57
N ASP A 244 18.57 -2.57 24.38
CA ASP A 244 18.76 -1.61 25.46
C ASP A 244 17.65 -0.55 25.51
N LEU A 245 16.67 -0.61 24.59
CA LEU A 245 15.58 0.36 24.55
C LEU A 245 14.44 -0.06 25.50
N PRO A 246 13.88 0.88 26.27
CA PRO A 246 12.57 0.70 26.87
C PRO A 246 11.55 0.33 25.80
N VAL A 247 10.69 -0.65 26.08
CA VAL A 247 9.64 -1.09 25.16
C VAL A 247 8.27 -0.78 25.76
N VAL A 248 7.46 -0.01 25.03
CA VAL A 248 6.03 0.13 25.31
C VAL A 248 5.28 -0.84 24.40
N SER A 249 4.82 -1.95 24.97
CA SER A 249 4.08 -3.00 24.26
C SER A 249 2.60 -2.97 24.63
N LEU A 250 1.70 -2.89 23.63
CA LEU A 250 0.27 -2.99 23.91
C LEU A 250 -0.12 -4.39 24.39
N ASP A 251 0.60 -5.43 23.97
CA ASP A 251 0.32 -6.81 24.38
C ASP A 251 0.71 -6.99 25.86
N ASP A 252 1.90 -6.52 26.26
CA ASP A 252 2.35 -6.59 27.67
C ASP A 252 1.46 -5.77 28.60
N ILE A 253 0.96 -4.61 28.14
CA ILE A 253 0.01 -3.79 28.93
C ILE A 253 -1.34 -4.49 29.11
N ARG A 254 -1.80 -5.30 28.13
CA ARG A 254 -3.03 -6.09 28.30
C ARG A 254 -2.82 -7.17 29.35
N ASP A 255 -1.68 -7.84 29.30
CA ASP A 255 -1.31 -8.89 30.26
C ASP A 255 -1.16 -8.30 31.68
N ASP A 256 -0.52 -7.13 31.82
CA ASP A 256 -0.39 -6.40 33.10
C ASP A 256 -1.75 -6.04 33.72
N LEU A 257 -2.74 -5.71 32.88
CA LEU A 257 -4.08 -5.27 33.30
C LEU A 257 -5.10 -6.42 33.37
N ASP A 258 -4.73 -7.65 33.02
CA ASP A 258 -5.63 -8.81 32.89
C ASP A 258 -6.84 -8.51 31.98
N VAL A 259 -6.60 -7.77 30.87
CA VAL A 259 -7.64 -7.38 29.90
C VAL A 259 -7.57 -8.28 28.68
N GLU A 260 -8.65 -9.03 28.43
CA GLU A 260 -8.74 -9.88 27.25
C GLU A 260 -8.70 -9.05 25.95
N PRO A 261 -8.15 -9.58 24.84
CA PRO A 261 -8.12 -8.87 23.54
C PRO A 261 -9.50 -8.48 23.00
N THR A 262 -10.57 -9.12 23.48
CA THR A 262 -11.97 -8.86 23.10
C THR A 262 -12.63 -7.75 23.93
N ASP A 263 -12.03 -7.38 25.05
CA ASP A 263 -12.63 -6.46 26.02
C ASP A 263 -12.36 -5.00 25.65
N ASN A 264 -12.86 -4.07 26.47
CA ASN A 264 -12.71 -2.64 26.22
C ASN A 264 -11.23 -2.22 26.29
N GLN A 265 -10.65 -1.98 25.11
CA GLN A 265 -9.24 -1.61 24.95
C GLN A 265 -8.91 -0.16 25.33
N GLY A 266 -9.88 0.61 25.84
CA GLY A 266 -9.72 2.03 26.16
C GLY A 266 -8.63 2.30 27.20
N GLU A 267 -8.64 1.53 28.30
CA GLU A 267 -7.68 1.68 29.40
C GLU A 267 -6.25 1.31 28.97
N VAL A 268 -6.11 0.20 28.23
CA VAL A 268 -4.84 -0.26 27.64
C VAL A 268 -4.21 0.85 26.78
N VAL A 269 -5.00 1.45 25.89
CA VAL A 269 -4.52 2.53 25.00
C VAL A 269 -4.18 3.80 25.79
N GLN A 270 -4.94 4.13 26.84
CA GLN A 270 -4.65 5.28 27.69
C GLN A 270 -3.34 5.10 28.47
N LEU A 271 -3.14 3.93 29.08
CA LEU A 271 -1.92 3.62 29.80
C LEU A 271 -0.70 3.60 28.87
N ALA A 272 -0.83 2.99 27.68
CA ALA A 272 0.24 3.00 26.67
C ALA A 272 0.60 4.43 26.22
N ARG A 273 -0.40 5.31 26.06
CA ARG A 273 -0.17 6.73 25.76
C ARG A 273 0.59 7.42 26.88
N GLU A 274 0.27 7.16 28.14
CA GLU A 274 0.98 7.80 29.25
C GLU A 274 2.42 7.29 29.37
N ARG A 275 2.65 5.97 29.28
CA ARG A 275 4.01 5.40 29.24
C ARG A 275 4.85 6.00 28.10
N CYS A 276 4.26 6.19 26.91
CA CYS A 276 4.94 6.88 25.81
C CYS A 276 5.25 8.35 26.15
N ARG A 277 4.30 9.09 26.74
CA ARG A 277 4.50 10.51 27.09
C ARG A 277 5.59 10.71 28.13
N GLU A 278 5.69 9.84 29.12
CA GLU A 278 6.77 9.87 30.11
C GLU A 278 8.13 9.82 29.39
N LEU A 279 8.34 8.82 28.54
CA LEU A 279 9.58 8.66 27.76
C LEU A 279 9.83 9.84 26.80
N LEU A 280 8.80 10.35 26.14
CA LEU A 280 8.90 11.50 25.23
C LEU A 280 9.25 12.80 25.97
N ARG A 281 8.68 13.04 27.17
CA ARG A 281 9.01 14.20 28.01
C ARG A 281 10.46 14.13 28.50
N ASP A 282 10.92 12.93 28.81
CA ASP A 282 12.30 12.65 29.22
C ASP A 282 13.28 12.63 28.05
N LYS A 283 12.78 12.79 26.80
CA LYS A 283 13.57 12.74 25.56
C LYS A 283 14.37 11.44 25.43
N ALA A 284 13.81 10.34 25.92
CA ALA A 284 14.41 9.02 25.85
C ALA A 284 14.05 8.33 24.53
N ASP A 285 15.01 7.64 23.93
CA ASP A 285 14.76 6.72 22.83
C ASP A 285 14.00 5.50 23.34
N PHE A 286 13.00 5.03 22.59
CA PHE A 286 12.23 3.85 22.98
C PHE A 286 11.61 3.12 21.79
N ALA A 287 11.18 1.88 22.02
CA ALA A 287 10.42 1.10 21.06
C ALA A 287 8.92 1.06 21.41
N PHE A 288 8.08 1.17 20.39
CA PHE A 288 6.64 0.98 20.51
C PHE A 288 6.22 -0.28 19.74
N ASN A 289 5.80 -1.31 20.48
CA ASN A 289 5.43 -2.60 19.91
C ASN A 289 3.92 -2.83 19.95
N ALA A 290 3.33 -2.96 18.77
CA ALA A 290 1.95 -3.42 18.61
C ALA A 290 1.74 -3.97 17.20
N THR A 291 0.56 -4.52 16.93
CA THR A 291 0.24 -5.04 15.59
C THR A 291 0.22 -3.94 14.54
N ASN A 292 -0.38 -2.77 14.83
CA ASN A 292 -0.27 -1.54 14.03
C ASN A 292 -0.54 -1.75 12.52
N LEU A 293 -1.55 -2.56 12.18
CA LEU A 293 -1.73 -3.13 10.83
C LEU A 293 -2.33 -2.17 9.81
N THR A 294 -3.12 -1.17 10.25
CA THR A 294 -3.78 -0.20 9.38
C THR A 294 -3.11 1.16 9.50
N ARG A 295 -3.20 1.96 8.45
CA ARG A 295 -2.64 3.32 8.45
C ARG A 295 -3.26 4.18 9.56
N GLN A 296 -4.56 4.05 9.77
CA GLN A 296 -5.29 4.82 10.80
C GLN A 296 -4.80 4.50 12.22
N LEU A 297 -4.51 3.23 12.52
CA LEU A 297 -4.00 2.84 13.84
C LEU A 297 -2.61 3.43 14.05
N ARG A 298 -1.75 3.38 13.03
CA ARG A 298 -0.40 3.95 13.10
C ARG A 298 -0.42 5.46 13.28
N GLN A 299 -1.22 6.17 12.48
CA GLN A 299 -1.30 7.63 12.48
C GLN A 299 -1.55 8.22 13.87
N ARG A 300 -2.36 7.57 14.71
CA ARG A 300 -2.64 8.03 16.07
C ARG A 300 -1.41 8.06 16.98
N TRP A 301 -0.48 7.14 16.78
CA TRP A 301 0.77 7.05 17.53
C TRP A 301 1.85 7.92 16.90
N LEU A 302 1.97 7.87 15.57
CA LEU A 302 2.89 8.70 14.80
C LEU A 302 2.68 10.19 15.10
N GLN A 303 1.42 10.64 15.17
CA GLN A 303 1.11 12.02 15.55
C GLN A 303 1.60 12.35 16.97
N LEU A 304 1.37 11.46 17.95
CA LEU A 304 1.86 11.67 19.31
C LEU A 304 3.38 11.82 19.35
N PHE A 305 4.11 10.99 18.60
CA PHE A 305 5.58 11.06 18.56
C PHE A 305 6.06 12.33 17.87
N ALA A 306 5.43 12.70 16.76
CA ALA A 306 5.73 13.92 16.01
C ALA A 306 5.46 15.20 16.81
N ASP A 307 4.38 15.24 17.60
CA ASP A 307 4.02 16.38 18.47
C ASP A 307 5.11 16.68 19.52
N TYR A 308 5.90 15.66 19.90
CA TYR A 308 7.04 15.79 20.82
C TYR A 308 8.38 16.00 20.11
N GLY A 309 8.38 16.15 18.78
CA GLY A 309 9.59 16.35 17.98
C GLY A 309 10.46 15.10 17.85
N ALA A 310 9.89 13.90 18.02
CA ALA A 310 10.65 12.67 17.88
C ALA A 310 10.94 12.31 16.42
N ARG A 311 12.11 11.71 16.18
CA ARG A 311 12.39 10.97 14.95
C ARG A 311 11.64 9.65 15.00
N ILE A 312 10.97 9.30 13.93
CA ILE A 312 10.14 8.09 13.86
C ILE A 312 10.77 7.11 12.87
N GLU A 313 11.09 5.93 13.37
CA GLU A 313 11.54 4.79 12.58
C GLU A 313 10.47 3.70 12.61
N LEU A 314 10.00 3.26 11.45
CA LEU A 314 8.94 2.27 11.35
C LEU A 314 9.49 0.95 10.82
N ILE A 315 9.39 -0.11 11.61
CA ILE A 315 9.86 -1.44 11.26
C ILE A 315 8.65 -2.32 10.93
N TYR A 316 8.57 -2.77 9.68
CA TYR A 316 7.50 -3.62 9.20
C TYR A 316 7.98 -5.05 8.97
N LEU A 317 7.34 -6.01 9.64
CA LEU A 317 7.65 -7.43 9.52
C LEU A 317 6.47 -8.19 8.92
N GLU A 318 6.68 -8.74 7.72
CA GLU A 318 5.73 -9.61 7.03
C GLU A 318 6.47 -10.81 6.41
N PRO A 319 6.90 -11.79 7.23
CA PRO A 319 7.33 -13.07 6.69
C PRO A 319 6.16 -13.78 5.99
N PRO A 320 6.41 -14.82 5.16
CA PRO A 320 5.34 -15.56 4.50
C PRO A 320 4.25 -16.01 5.48
N LEU A 321 2.99 -15.95 5.07
CA LEU A 321 1.85 -16.26 5.95
C LEU A 321 1.96 -17.64 6.60
N GLU A 322 2.51 -18.63 5.89
CA GLU A 322 2.77 -19.96 6.45
C GLU A 322 3.75 -19.93 7.62
N THR A 323 4.77 -19.08 7.54
CA THR A 323 5.74 -18.85 8.63
C THR A 323 5.03 -18.19 9.81
N ILE A 324 4.21 -17.16 9.56
CA ILE A 324 3.42 -16.47 10.60
C ILE A 324 2.52 -17.47 11.34
N LEU A 325 1.78 -18.31 10.60
CA LEU A 325 0.89 -19.31 11.18
C LEU A 325 1.67 -20.37 11.97
N LYS A 326 2.82 -20.83 11.46
CA LYS A 326 3.69 -21.78 12.16
C LYS A 326 4.22 -21.19 13.47
N GLN A 327 4.76 -19.97 13.43
CA GLN A 327 5.27 -19.27 14.61
C GLN A 327 4.15 -19.03 15.63
N ASN A 328 2.97 -18.61 15.19
CA ASN A 328 1.84 -18.37 16.09
C ASN A 328 1.40 -19.64 16.84
N ARG A 329 1.40 -20.81 16.18
CA ARG A 329 1.07 -22.10 16.84
C ARG A 329 2.05 -22.50 17.95
N GLN A 330 3.26 -21.93 17.95
CA GLN A 330 4.31 -22.22 18.94
C GLN A 330 4.30 -21.23 20.11
N ARG A 331 3.43 -20.21 20.09
CA ARG A 331 3.33 -19.22 21.18
C ARG A 331 2.70 -19.84 22.43
N PRO A 332 3.03 -19.36 23.64
CA PRO A 332 2.35 -19.76 24.87
C PRO A 332 0.83 -19.52 24.81
N GLN A 333 0.43 -18.38 24.22
CA GLN A 333 -0.97 -18.04 23.94
C GLN A 333 -1.14 -17.80 22.43
N PRO A 334 -1.49 -18.83 21.64
CA PRO A 334 -1.73 -18.69 20.21
C PRO A 334 -2.99 -17.87 19.91
N VAL A 335 -2.90 -16.94 18.96
CA VAL A 335 -4.08 -16.27 18.42
C VAL A 335 -4.83 -17.24 17.50
N PRO A 336 -6.17 -17.36 17.57
CA PRO A 336 -6.91 -18.25 16.67
C PRO A 336 -6.61 -17.97 15.19
N GLU A 337 -6.35 -19.02 14.41
CA GLU A 337 -5.92 -18.89 13.00
C GLU A 337 -6.92 -18.07 12.16
N GLN A 338 -8.23 -18.22 12.40
CA GLN A 338 -9.25 -17.43 11.72
C GLN A 338 -9.13 -15.93 11.99
N VAL A 339 -8.69 -15.54 13.19
CA VAL A 339 -8.45 -14.13 13.54
C VAL A 339 -7.25 -13.61 12.75
N ILE A 340 -6.15 -14.37 12.68
CA ILE A 340 -4.97 -13.98 11.86
C ILE A 340 -5.38 -13.80 10.40
N ARG A 341 -6.17 -14.72 9.83
CA ARG A 341 -6.67 -14.60 8.45
C ARG A 341 -7.51 -13.34 8.23
N ARG A 342 -8.38 -12.98 9.18
CA ARG A 342 -9.13 -11.70 9.14
C ARG A 342 -8.23 -10.46 9.27
N LEU A 343 -7.15 -10.55 10.04
CA LEU A 343 -6.18 -9.46 10.18
C LEU A 343 -5.39 -9.26 8.89
N VAL A 344 -4.96 -10.34 8.24
CA VAL A 344 -4.26 -10.36 6.94
C VAL A 344 -5.01 -9.56 5.87
N GLU A 345 -6.33 -9.66 5.83
CA GLU A 345 -7.20 -8.94 4.89
C GLU A 345 -7.20 -7.41 5.11
N LYS A 346 -6.87 -6.96 6.32
CA LYS A 346 -6.87 -5.54 6.73
C LYS A 346 -5.49 -4.91 6.70
N VAL A 347 -4.44 -5.69 6.41
CA VAL A 347 -3.07 -5.21 6.43
C VAL A 347 -2.86 -4.14 5.35
N GLU A 348 -2.40 -2.98 5.81
CA GLU A 348 -1.90 -1.88 4.98
C GLU A 348 -0.43 -1.68 5.34
N PRO A 349 0.53 -2.21 4.55
CA PRO A 349 1.94 -2.02 4.85
C PRO A 349 2.28 -0.53 4.92
N PRO A 350 3.10 -0.11 5.90
CA PRO A 350 3.48 1.27 6.07
C PRO A 350 4.23 1.80 4.85
N THR A 351 4.23 3.11 4.66
CA THR A 351 4.94 3.79 3.55
C THR A 351 5.86 4.88 4.11
N LEU A 352 6.88 5.28 3.34
CA LEU A 352 7.77 6.39 3.69
C LEU A 352 7.06 7.75 3.84
N THR A 353 5.77 7.82 3.49
CA THR A 353 4.93 8.99 3.74
C THR A 353 4.45 9.08 5.19
N GLU A 354 4.60 8.01 5.99
CA GLU A 354 4.12 7.93 7.37
C GLU A 354 5.21 8.22 8.42
N ALA A 355 6.50 8.12 8.06
CA ALA A 355 7.61 8.22 9.01
C ALA A 355 8.90 8.72 8.33
N HIS A 356 9.90 9.09 9.14
CA HIS A 356 11.23 9.48 8.65
C HIS A 356 11.95 8.31 7.99
N THR A 357 11.80 7.10 8.54
CA THR A 357 12.32 5.88 7.90
C THR A 357 11.30 4.75 8.00
N VAL A 358 11.29 3.89 6.98
CA VAL A 358 10.51 2.65 6.98
C VAL A 358 11.41 1.52 6.51
N THR A 359 11.53 0.48 7.32
CA THR A 359 12.30 -0.73 6.99
C THR A 359 11.35 -1.91 6.85
N TYR A 360 11.44 -2.63 5.73
CA TYR A 360 10.63 -3.81 5.45
C TYR A 360 11.44 -5.08 5.61
N ASN A 361 10.93 -6.07 6.35
CA ASN A 361 11.55 -7.39 6.53
C ASN A 361 13.04 -7.31 6.89
N ALA A 362 13.38 -6.47 7.88
CA ALA A 362 14.72 -6.46 8.47
C ALA A 362 14.99 -7.83 9.10
N HIS A 363 15.84 -8.63 8.45
CA HIS A 363 16.28 -9.93 8.92
C HIS A 363 17.40 -9.80 9.94
#